data_AF-E0ZP90-F1
#
_entry.id   AF-E0ZP90-F1
#
_cell.length_a   1.000
_cell.length_b   1.000
_cell.length_c   1.000
_cell.angle_alpha   90.00
_cell.angle_beta   90.00
_cell.angle_gamma   90.00
#
_symmetry.space_group_name_H-M   'P 1'
#
loop_
_entity.id
_entity.type
_entity.pdbx_description
1 polymer ?
#
loop_
_entity_poly.entity_id
_entity_poly.type
_entity_poly.pdbx_seq_one_letter_code
_entity_poly.pdbx_strand_id
1 'polypeptide(L)' 'LFLTPLLHKSKQRTMIFRPFSQLLFWVLVANLLILTWVGSQPVEHPFIIIGQLASFTYFTILLILFP' A
#
# COMPACT_ATOMS: atom_id res chain seq x y z
N LEU A 1 -1.14 -1.11 11.16
CA LEU A 1 -0.58 0.18 11.67
C LEU A 1 0.42 -0.03 12.81
N PHE A 2 0.20 -0.91 13.79
CA PHE A 2 1.14 -1.14 14.89
C PHE A 2 2.46 -1.87 14.53
N LEU A 3 2.56 -2.47 13.35
CA LEU A 3 3.78 -3.18 12.90
C LEU A 3 4.77 -2.32 12.10
N THR A 4 4.38 -1.08 11.76
CA THR A 4 5.23 -0.17 10.96
C THR A 4 6.56 0.21 11.62
N PRO A 5 6.73 0.27 12.96
CA PRO A 5 8.04 0.55 13.56
C PRO A 5 8.95 -0.69 13.62
N LEU A 6 8.38 -1.90 13.67
CA LEU A 6 9.12 -3.15 13.82
C LEU A 6 9.74 -3.66 12.51
N LEU A 7 9.16 -3.28 11.37
CA LEU A 7 9.66 -3.63 10.03
C LEU A 7 10.69 -2.61 9.49
N HIS A 8 11.08 -1.58 10.26
CA HIS A 8 12.03 -0.57 9.81
C HIS A 8 13.48 -1.09 9.89
N LYS A 9 13.90 -1.88 8.88
CA LYS A 9 15.29 -2.36 8.70
C LYS A 9 16.21 -1.33 8.01
N SER A 10 15.72 -0.14 7.67
CA SER A 10 16.51 0.86 6.95
C SER A 10 17.32 1.75 7.91
N LYS A 11 18.65 1.70 7.79
CA LYS A 11 19.62 2.54 8.51
C LYS A 11 19.61 4.03 8.10
N GLN A 12 18.74 4.46 7.19
CA GLN A 12 18.63 5.86 6.76
C GLN A 12 17.19 6.35 6.86
N ARG A 13 17.01 7.39 7.68
CA ARG A 13 15.75 8.04 8.07
C ARG A 13 15.08 8.83 6.93
N THR A 14 15.79 9.05 5.82
CA THR A 14 15.36 9.91 4.72
C THR A 14 15.00 9.11 3.48
N MET A 15 13.71 9.16 3.09
CA MET A 15 13.16 8.60 1.85
C MET A 15 13.69 9.26 0.56
N ILE A 16 14.58 10.26 0.67
CA ILE A 16 15.09 11.06 -0.46
C ILE A 16 16.13 10.32 -1.30
N PHE A 17 16.85 9.34 -0.75
CA PHE A 17 17.98 8.69 -1.43
C PHE A 17 17.64 7.32 -2.07
N ARG A 18 16.35 6.95 -2.16
CA ARG A 18 15.93 5.65 -2.74
C ARG A 18 14.74 5.86 -3.70
N PRO A 19 14.99 6.10 -5.01
CA PRO A 19 13.91 6.28 -5.99
C PRO A 19 12.92 5.11 -6.03
N PHE A 20 13.39 3.88 -5.75
CA PHE A 20 12.55 2.70 -5.66
C PHE A 20 11.59 2.71 -4.46
N SER A 21 12.06 3.14 -3.28
CA SER A 21 11.22 3.25 -2.08
C SER A 21 10.22 4.41 -2.17
N GLN A 22 10.57 5.50 -2.86
CA GLN A 22 9.64 6.61 -3.13
C GLN A 22 8.51 6.18 -4.08
N LEU A 23 8.81 5.41 -5.13
CA LEU A 23 7.80 4.85 -6.01
C LEU A 23 6.86 3.90 -5.25
N LEU A 24 7.40 2.99 -4.44
CA LEU A 24 6.59 2.10 -3.59
C LEU A 24 5.67 2.86 -2.62
N PHE A 25 6.14 3.98 -2.05
CA PHE A 25 5.32 4.84 -1.20
C PHE A 25 4.15 5.46 -1.99
N TRP A 26 4.41 6.02 -3.18
CA TRP A 26 3.35 6.59 -4.02
C TRP A 26 2.34 5.53 -4.50
N VAL A 27 2.80 4.31 -4.79
CA VAL A 27 1.92 3.19 -5.12
C VAL A 27 1.03 2.82 -3.92
N LEU A 28 1.57 2.83 -2.70
CA LEU A 28 0.79 2.59 -1.48
C LEU A 28 -0.26 3.69 -1.23
N VAL A 29 0.11 4.96 -1.44
CA VAL A 29 -0.82 6.09 -1.35
C VAL A 29 -1.94 5.96 -2.39
N ALA A 30 -1.62 5.64 -3.64
CA ALA A 30 -2.60 5.41 -4.68
C ALA A 30 -3.54 4.24 -4.33
N ASN A 31 -3.01 3.15 -3.78
CA ASN A 31 -3.80 1.99 -3.39
C ASN A 31 -4.78 2.31 -2.23
N LEU A 32 -4.37 3.13 -1.26
CA LEU A 32 -5.26 3.63 -0.21
C LEU A 32 -6.41 4.50 -0.76
N LEU A 33 -6.13 5.34 -1.75
CA LEU A 33 -7.16 6.14 -2.43
C LEU A 33 -8.15 5.24 -3.18
N ILE A 34 -7.67 4.21 -3.89
CA ILE A 34 -8.52 3.23 -4.58
C ILE A 34 -9.40 2.46 -3.60
N LEU A 35 -8.85 1.99 -2.47
CA LEU A 35 -9.61 1.31 -1.42
C LEU A 35 -10.70 2.21 -0.83
N THR A 36 -10.38 3.49 -0.58
CA THR A 36 -11.35 4.47 -0.08
C THR A 36 -12.47 4.71 -1.08
N TRP A 37 -12.12 4.81 -2.36
CA TRP A 37 -13.09 4.97 -3.44
C TRP A 37 -14.00 3.74 -3.59
N VAL A 38 -13.42 2.53 -3.64
CA VAL A 38 -14.18 1.28 -3.71
C VAL A 38 -15.09 1.08 -2.49
N GLY A 39 -14.66 1.50 -1.29
CA GLY A 39 -15.48 1.44 -0.09
C GLY A 39 -16.74 2.32 -0.13
N SER A 40 -16.78 3.32 -1.01
CA SER A 40 -17.96 4.18 -1.24
C SER A 40 -18.90 3.66 -2.34
N GLN A 41 -18.47 2.66 -3.11
CA GLN A 41 -19.26 2.08 -4.20
C GLN A 41 -20.14 0.93 -3.68
N PRO A 42 -21.30 0.67 -4.31
CA PRO A 42 -22.10 -0.51 -3.98
C PRO A 42 -21.29 -1.79 -4.25
N VAL A 43 -21.57 -2.84 -3.46
CA VAL A 43 -20.89 -4.14 -3.55
C VAL A 43 -21.40 -4.92 -4.76
N GLU A 44 -21.07 -4.40 -5.94
CA GLU A 44 -21.45 -4.95 -7.23
C GLU A 44 -20.22 -5.28 -8.06
N HIS A 45 -20.39 -6.14 -9.05
CA HIS A 45 -19.36 -6.35 -10.06
C HIS A 45 -19.24 -5.05 -10.90
N PRO A 46 -18.04 -4.46 -11.10
CA PRO A 46 -16.69 -5.02 -10.92
C PRO A 46 -15.95 -4.59 -9.64
N PHE A 47 -16.56 -3.80 -8.75
CA PHE A 47 -15.91 -3.21 -7.58
C PHE A 47 -15.43 -4.25 -6.57
N ILE A 48 -16.09 -5.40 -6.49
CA ILE A 48 -15.66 -6.55 -5.66
C ILE A 48 -14.24 -7.02 -6.06
N ILE A 49 -13.99 -7.19 -7.35
CA ILE A 49 -12.70 -7.67 -7.87
C ILE A 49 -11.61 -6.62 -7.64
N ILE A 50 -11.94 -5.35 -7.86
CA ILE A 50 -11.02 -4.22 -7.64
C ILE A 50 -10.64 -4.14 -6.16
N GLY A 51 -11.61 -4.29 -5.25
CA GLY A 51 -11.37 -4.28 -3.80
C GLY A 51 -10.49 -5.46 -3.34
N GLN A 52 -10.71 -6.65 -3.90
CA GLN A 52 -9.88 -7.83 -3.62
C GLN A 52 -8.43 -7.63 -4.10
N LEU A 53 -8.24 -7.17 -5.32
CA LEU A 53 -6.92 -6.92 -5.90
C LEU A 53 -6.18 -5.80 -5.15
N ALA A 54 -6.88 -4.73 -4.79
CA ALA A 54 -6.33 -3.62 -4.02
C ALA A 54 -5.90 -4.05 -2.61
N SER A 55 -6.71 -4.87 -1.94
CA SER A 55 -6.39 -5.44 -0.62
C SER A 55 -5.18 -6.37 -0.69
N PHE A 56 -5.10 -7.25 -1.67
CA PHE A 56 -3.94 -8.12 -1.89
C PHE A 56 -2.67 -7.29 -2.08
N THR A 57 -2.72 -6.31 -2.98
CA THR A 57 -1.61 -5.40 -3.26
C THR A 57 -1.17 -4.62 -2.02
N TYR A 58 -2.09 -4.21 -1.16
CA TYR A 58 -1.81 -3.50 0.09
C TYR A 58 -0.96 -4.34 1.05
N PHE A 59 -1.35 -5.60 1.26
CA PHE A 59 -0.60 -6.51 2.15
C PHE A 59 0.75 -6.92 1.55
N THR A 60 0.83 -7.18 0.24
CA THR A 60 2.09 -7.49 -0.44
C THR A 60 3.09 -6.34 -0.29
N ILE A 61 2.66 -5.08 -0.50
CA ILE A 61 3.54 -3.92 -0.38
C ILE A 61 4.06 -3.78 1.06
N LEU A 62 3.17 -3.85 2.06
CA LEU A 62 3.56 -3.65 3.47
C LEU A 62 4.41 -4.78 4.05
N LEU A 63 4.10 -6.04 3.72
CA LEU A 63 4.74 -7.20 4.36
C LEU A 63 5.97 -7.71 3.61
N ILE A 64 6.05 -7.52 2.29
CA ILE A 64 7.11 -8.12 1.45
C ILE A 64 8.05 -7.07 0.86
N LEU A 65 7.51 -5.94 0.36
CA LEU A 65 8.32 -4.92 -0.34
C LEU A 65 8.88 -3.82 0.57
N PHE A 66 8.25 -3.58 1.72
CA PHE A 66 8.68 -2.58 2.71
C PHE A 66 9.66 -3.04 3.82
N PRO A 67 9.78 -4.34 4.20
CA PRO A 67 10.86 -4.81 5.08
C PRO A 67 12.24 -4.57 4.47
#